data_AF-A0A1B8G579-F1
#
_entry.id   AF-A0A1B8G579-F1
#
_cell.length_a   1.000
_cell.length_b   1.000
_cell.length_c   1.000
_cell.angle_alpha   90.00
_cell.angle_beta   90.00
_cell.angle_gamma   90.00
#
_symmetry.space_group_name_H-M   'P 1'
#
loop_
_entity.id
_entity.type
_entity.pdbx_description
1 polymer ?
#
loop_
_entity_poly.entity_id
_entity_poly.type
_entity_poly.pdbx_seq_one_letter_code
_entity_poly.pdbx_strand_id
1 'polypeptide(L)'
;MAETVECWWLAKRSDDISSALSRIRISLSSASHASITNVINEILHSSSLLRDLSDLLRIYRDRVSLVRQFLGILLPCLDRSVEDIRYLLGEKGSFRQVWGGIVERMGGEGGGSLYTRFIMYNGYMVQLVRLLSRPSMYEATVLKSLIEKTLRLRAARGIEAPRILPLLPLSSQVRIQQPGRIHWAQQIFDRKHAMTRMRHQVVSCCYAPSMLDAALEIPTGSTVLFKLGLHELRIKRKGCALKLERWSLEKGKPEEWLVLYFKGWEKMVLFHDVFAVLKQHCPRTVMCDPEELMLGEERKLFRGRILTPSTPHILTLYLDKTTSATRLSATIPSGPFKRSPIWTAFMHPDALKPESIKRHAKKVVLKKLDLNVYEEGYEGRRGRGGEVVLCFCEEGDAEGFMSAWKALAKEAAL
;
A
#
# COMPACT_ATOMS: atom_id res chain seq x y z
N MET A 1 8.96 16.73 -14.84
CA MET A 1 10.14 15.95 -14.44
C MET A 1 11.05 16.77 -13.54
N ALA A 2 11.27 18.06 -13.83
CA ALA A 2 11.98 18.96 -12.91
C ALA A 2 11.40 18.95 -11.48
N GLU A 3 10.07 18.94 -11.35
CA GLU A 3 9.36 18.95 -10.06
C GLU A 3 9.65 17.69 -9.22
N THR A 4 9.79 16.54 -9.90
CA THR A 4 10.18 15.27 -9.28
C THR A 4 11.58 15.37 -8.66
N VAL A 5 12.51 16.00 -9.36
CA VAL A 5 13.90 16.19 -8.95
C VAL A 5 13.99 17.21 -7.81
N GLU A 6 13.25 18.32 -7.89
CA GLU A 6 13.20 19.36 -6.85
C GLU A 6 12.68 18.83 -5.52
N CYS A 7 11.53 18.12 -5.52
CA CYS A 7 10.98 17.50 -4.32
C CYS A 7 12.00 16.56 -3.67
N TRP A 8 12.71 15.78 -4.48
CA TRP A 8 13.70 14.82 -3.99
C TRP A 8 14.90 15.50 -3.32
N TRP A 9 15.50 16.50 -3.96
CA TRP A 9 16.65 17.22 -3.39
C TRP A 9 16.30 17.97 -2.11
N LEU A 10 15.08 18.53 -2.05
CA LEU A 10 14.60 19.19 -0.85
C LEU A 10 14.35 18.19 0.29
N ALA A 11 13.90 16.96 -0.02
CA ALA A 11 13.79 15.89 0.97
C ALA A 11 15.17 15.53 1.55
N LYS A 12 16.17 15.34 0.68
CA LYS A 12 17.54 15.03 1.11
C LYS A 12 18.12 16.11 2.03
N ARG A 13 18.00 17.38 1.64
CA ARG A 13 18.44 18.50 2.51
C ARG A 13 17.70 18.54 3.84
N SER A 14 16.40 18.18 3.85
CA SER A 14 15.61 18.08 5.07
C SER A 14 16.14 16.99 6.02
N ASP A 15 16.61 15.85 5.49
CA ASP A 15 17.25 14.80 6.30
C ASP A 15 18.61 15.23 6.87
N ASP A 16 19.40 15.93 6.06
CA ASP A 16 20.71 16.44 6.46
C ASP A 16 20.57 17.40 7.65
N ILE A 17 19.64 18.37 7.58
CA ILE A 17 19.38 19.29 8.70
C ILE A 17 18.78 18.57 9.90
N SER A 18 17.91 17.56 9.71
CA SER A 18 17.34 16.77 10.81
C SER A 18 18.41 15.99 11.56
N SER A 19 19.39 15.45 10.82
CA SER A 19 20.55 14.75 11.38
C SER A 19 21.45 15.70 12.16
N ALA A 20 21.68 16.92 11.65
CA ALA A 20 22.45 17.95 12.35
C ALA A 20 21.74 18.44 13.63
N LEU A 21 20.43 18.69 13.57
CA LEU A 21 19.62 19.06 14.73
C LEU A 21 19.58 17.95 15.79
N SER A 22 19.61 16.69 15.36
CA SER A 22 19.70 15.55 16.29
C SER A 22 21.01 15.55 17.09
N ARG A 23 22.12 15.98 16.48
CA ARG A 23 23.41 16.16 17.18
C ARG A 23 23.33 17.31 18.18
N ILE A 24 22.74 18.45 17.78
CA ILE A 24 22.51 19.59 18.67
C ILE A 24 21.69 19.15 19.88
N ARG A 25 20.59 18.41 19.68
CA ARG A 25 19.70 17.94 20.76
C ARG A 25 20.46 17.20 21.86
N ILE A 26 21.40 16.32 21.49
CA ILE A 26 22.18 15.53 22.45
C ILE A 26 23.00 16.44 23.38
N SER A 27 23.43 17.60 22.89
CA SER A 27 24.23 18.57 23.64
C SER A 27 23.41 19.65 24.37
N LEU A 28 22.08 19.64 24.24
CA LEU A 28 21.18 20.58 24.94
C LEU A 28 20.70 20.03 26.29
N SER A 29 20.28 20.92 27.18
CA SER A 29 19.62 20.55 28.44
C SER A 29 18.24 19.93 28.22
N SER A 30 17.78 19.09 29.16
CA SER A 30 16.48 18.39 29.11
C SER A 30 15.28 19.29 28.81
N ALA A 31 15.26 20.53 29.31
CA ALA A 31 14.18 21.49 29.07
C ALA A 31 13.97 21.86 27.58
N SER A 32 15.00 21.75 26.74
CA SER A 32 14.91 22.05 25.29
C SER A 32 14.71 20.79 24.43
N HIS A 33 14.77 19.59 25.01
CA HIS A 33 14.69 18.35 24.24
C HIS A 33 13.33 18.16 23.55
N ALA A 34 12.25 18.55 24.21
CA ALA A 34 10.91 18.43 23.64
C ALA A 34 10.71 19.32 22.41
N SER A 35 11.13 20.59 22.48
CA SER A 35 10.92 21.54 21.39
C SER A 35 11.74 21.19 20.15
N ILE A 36 13.02 20.83 20.31
CA ILE A 36 13.86 20.41 19.18
C ILE A 36 13.43 19.06 18.60
N THR A 37 13.00 18.11 19.44
CA THR A 37 12.50 16.80 18.96
C THR A 37 11.24 16.97 18.11
N ASN A 38 10.31 17.85 18.51
CA ASN A 38 9.11 18.12 17.75
C ASN A 38 9.43 18.71 16.37
N VAL A 39 10.38 19.66 16.30
CA VAL A 39 10.84 20.21 15.02
C VAL A 39 11.50 19.15 14.16
N ILE A 40 12.41 18.32 14.71
CA ILE A 40 13.06 17.22 13.99
C ILE A 40 12.01 16.27 13.38
N ASN A 41 10.99 15.88 14.17
CA ASN A 41 9.95 14.97 13.70
C ASN A 41 9.16 15.56 12.52
N GLU A 42 8.81 16.85 12.56
CA GLU A 42 8.08 17.49 11.46
C GLU A 42 8.94 17.67 10.21
N ILE A 43 10.25 17.94 10.35
CA ILE A 43 11.18 18.02 9.20
C ILE A 43 11.35 16.63 8.56
N LEU A 44 11.50 15.57 9.37
CA LEU A 44 11.53 14.19 8.86
C LEU A 44 10.21 13.82 8.19
N HIS A 45 9.07 14.28 8.71
CA HIS A 45 7.77 14.09 8.07
C HIS A 45 7.69 14.82 6.72
N SER A 46 8.21 16.05 6.62
CA SER A 46 8.34 16.78 5.36
C SER A 46 9.18 16.01 4.34
N SER A 47 10.33 15.49 4.78
CA SER A 47 11.21 14.69 3.96
C SER A 47 10.54 13.44 3.40
N SER A 48 9.75 12.74 4.23
CA SER A 48 8.94 11.60 3.80
C SER A 48 7.90 11.98 2.74
N LEU A 49 7.13 13.05 2.99
CA LEU A 49 6.08 13.52 2.08
C LEU A 49 6.63 14.03 0.74
N LEU A 50 7.81 14.68 0.75
CA LEU A 50 8.49 15.13 -0.46
C LEU A 50 8.95 13.95 -1.32
N ARG A 51 9.44 12.87 -0.72
CA ARG A 51 9.74 11.61 -1.44
C ARG A 51 8.48 11.00 -2.03
N ASP A 52 7.41 10.93 -1.24
CA ASP A 52 6.11 10.45 -1.73
C ASP A 52 5.62 11.26 -2.93
N LEU A 53 5.69 12.59 -2.87
CA LEU A 53 5.35 13.45 -3.99
C LEU A 53 6.26 13.21 -5.20
N SER A 54 7.57 13.12 -5.02
CA SER A 54 8.52 12.81 -6.10
C SER A 54 8.10 11.54 -6.85
N ASP A 55 7.77 10.49 -6.12
CA ASP A 55 7.33 9.22 -6.70
C ASP A 55 5.94 9.31 -7.34
N LEU A 56 4.98 9.94 -6.68
CA LEU A 56 3.62 10.06 -7.19
C LEU A 56 3.56 10.87 -8.48
N LEU A 57 4.41 11.89 -8.63
CA LEU A 57 4.56 12.65 -9.87
C LEU A 57 5.07 11.76 -11.03
N ARG A 58 5.89 10.74 -10.73
CA ARG A 58 6.36 9.77 -11.73
C ARG A 58 5.28 8.74 -12.07
N ILE A 59 4.47 8.33 -11.09
CA ILE A 59 3.40 7.34 -11.27
C ILE A 59 2.21 7.95 -12.02
N TYR A 60 1.79 9.15 -11.62
CA TYR A 60 0.64 9.86 -12.17
C TYR A 60 1.09 10.99 -13.10
N ARG A 61 1.90 10.67 -14.12
CA ARG A 61 2.50 11.68 -15.04
C ARG A 61 1.45 12.61 -15.66
N ASP A 62 0.32 12.06 -16.09
CA ASP A 62 -0.76 12.81 -16.73
C ASP A 62 -1.47 13.80 -15.78
N ARG A 63 -1.21 13.67 -14.47
CA ARG A 63 -1.80 14.50 -13.41
C ARG A 63 -0.82 15.50 -12.81
N VAL A 64 0.43 15.53 -13.26
CA VAL A 64 1.46 16.45 -12.75
C VAL A 64 1.02 17.91 -12.90
N SER A 65 0.33 18.24 -13.99
CA SER A 65 -0.22 19.57 -14.24
C SER A 65 -1.18 20.05 -13.13
N LEU A 66 -1.90 19.12 -12.49
CA LEU A 66 -2.85 19.44 -11.41
C LEU A 66 -2.15 19.96 -10.15
N VAL A 67 -0.91 19.52 -9.89
CA VAL A 67 -0.18 19.85 -8.66
C VAL A 67 0.97 20.83 -8.88
N ARG A 68 1.44 20.98 -10.12
CA ARG A 68 2.59 21.82 -10.49
C ARG A 68 2.51 23.23 -9.91
N GLN A 69 1.40 23.92 -10.12
CA GLN A 69 1.25 25.30 -9.65
C GLN A 69 1.20 25.38 -8.12
N PHE A 70 0.62 24.39 -7.45
CA PHE A 70 0.62 24.30 -5.99
C PHE A 70 2.02 24.04 -5.42
N LEU A 71 2.84 23.23 -6.10
CA LEU A 71 4.24 23.01 -5.76
C LEU A 71 5.07 24.29 -5.93
N GLY A 72 4.81 25.08 -6.98
CA GLY A 72 5.48 26.37 -7.19
C GLY A 72 5.22 27.41 -6.08
N ILE A 73 4.09 27.29 -5.37
CA ILE A 73 3.80 28.10 -4.17
C ILE A 73 4.60 27.60 -2.97
N LEU A 74 4.54 26.29 -2.72
CA LEU A 74 5.06 25.65 -1.52
C LEU A 74 6.59 25.54 -1.52
N LEU A 75 7.17 24.97 -2.57
CA LEU A 75 8.57 24.55 -2.60
C LEU A 75 9.54 25.70 -2.30
N PRO A 76 9.39 26.92 -2.86
CA PRO A 76 10.32 28.01 -2.53
C PRO A 76 10.26 28.45 -1.06
N CYS A 77 9.11 28.32 -0.40
CA CYS A 77 8.99 28.65 1.03
C CYS A 77 9.66 27.59 1.90
N LEU A 78 9.37 26.32 1.62
CA LEU A 78 9.98 25.19 2.34
C LEU A 78 11.49 25.16 2.11
N ASP A 79 11.93 25.34 0.88
CA ASP A 79 13.33 25.46 0.47
C ASP A 79 14.07 26.54 1.25
N ARG A 80 13.53 27.76 1.26
CA ARG A 80 14.10 28.85 2.04
C ARG A 80 14.18 28.48 3.53
N SER A 81 13.17 27.83 4.11
CA SER A 81 13.22 27.42 5.52
C SER A 81 14.31 26.37 5.79
N VAL A 82 14.52 25.42 4.88
CA VAL A 82 15.60 24.43 4.99
C VAL A 82 16.97 25.11 4.84
N GLU A 83 17.13 26.04 3.90
CA GLU A 83 18.38 26.79 3.72
C GLU A 83 18.69 27.72 4.88
N ASP A 84 17.70 28.41 5.45
CA ASP A 84 17.91 29.27 6.62
C ASP A 84 18.38 28.44 7.83
N ILE A 85 17.78 27.27 8.07
CA ILE A 85 18.28 26.33 9.10
C ILE A 85 19.71 25.90 8.78
N ARG A 86 19.98 25.51 7.53
CA ARG A 86 21.33 25.08 7.11
C ARG A 86 22.37 26.17 7.32
N TYR A 87 22.03 27.43 7.00
CA TYR A 87 22.90 28.58 7.23
C TYR A 87 23.18 28.78 8.71
N LEU A 88 22.14 28.77 9.55
CA LEU A 88 22.27 28.97 11.00
C LEU A 88 23.03 27.83 11.69
N LEU A 89 22.91 26.59 11.19
CA LEU A 89 23.73 25.46 11.64
C LEU A 89 25.23 25.66 11.37
N GLY A 90 25.60 26.53 10.42
CA GLY A 90 26.97 26.88 10.11
C GLY A 90 27.52 28.09 10.88
N GLU A 91 26.69 28.80 11.67
CA GLU A 91 27.16 29.93 12.47
C GLU A 91 28.08 29.47 13.62
N LYS A 92 29.07 30.31 13.96
CA LYS A 92 29.99 30.04 15.08
C LYS A 92 29.26 30.24 16.41
N GLY A 93 29.33 29.27 17.31
CA GLY A 93 28.78 29.39 18.65
C GLY A 93 28.59 28.04 19.33
N SER A 94 28.13 28.06 20.58
CA SER A 94 27.68 26.84 21.26
C SER A 94 26.38 26.32 20.64
N PHE A 95 26.14 25.00 20.72
CA PHE A 95 24.91 24.40 20.21
C PHE A 95 23.62 25.01 20.79
N ARG A 96 23.68 25.54 22.03
CA ARG A 96 22.59 26.29 22.66
C ARG A 96 22.32 27.62 21.97
N GLN A 97 23.37 28.37 21.63
CA GLN A 97 23.25 29.64 20.91
C GLN A 97 22.75 29.41 19.48
N VAL A 98 23.25 28.37 18.79
CA VAL A 98 22.80 27.99 17.45
C VAL A 98 21.31 27.63 17.46
N TRP A 99 20.87 26.77 18.39
CA TRP A 99 19.46 26.41 18.51
C TRP A 99 18.58 27.61 18.87
N GLY A 100 19.01 28.45 19.81
CA GLY A 100 18.31 29.69 20.16
C GLY A 100 18.14 30.61 18.96
N GLY A 101 19.21 30.82 18.19
CA GLY A 101 19.19 31.64 16.98
C GLY A 101 18.26 31.10 15.90
N ILE A 102 18.21 29.77 15.71
CA ILE A 102 17.25 29.12 14.80
C ILE A 102 15.81 29.42 15.23
N VAL A 103 15.48 29.20 16.50
CA VAL A 103 14.10 29.40 17.00
C VAL A 103 13.70 30.88 16.94
N GLU A 104 14.59 31.79 17.34
CA GLU A 104 14.33 33.22 17.40
C GLU A 104 14.17 33.83 16.00
N ARG A 105 15.17 33.66 15.12
CA ARG A 105 15.13 34.27 13.79
C ARG A 105 13.96 33.74 12.96
N MET A 106 13.77 32.42 12.96
CA MET A 106 12.67 31.82 12.20
C MET A 106 11.31 32.13 12.83
N GLY A 107 11.23 32.29 14.16
CA GLY A 107 10.01 32.74 14.83
C GLY A 107 9.61 34.18 14.49
N GLY A 108 10.59 35.05 14.24
CA GLY A 108 10.40 36.46 13.88
C GLY A 108 9.96 36.72 12.43
N GLU A 109 10.16 35.76 11.52
CA GLU A 109 9.83 35.88 10.08
C GLU A 109 8.33 35.82 9.75
N GLY A 110 7.47 35.60 10.75
CA GLY A 110 6.03 35.39 10.56
C GLY A 110 5.66 33.93 10.25
N GLY A 111 4.35 33.64 10.23
CA GLY A 111 3.83 32.28 10.01
C GLY A 111 3.85 31.35 11.22
N GLY A 112 4.13 31.89 12.42
CA GLY A 112 4.18 31.14 13.68
C GLY A 112 5.56 30.54 13.97
N SER A 113 5.61 29.69 14.99
CA SER A 113 6.86 29.01 15.38
C SER A 113 7.40 28.14 14.26
N LEU A 114 8.71 27.81 14.32
CA LEU A 114 9.34 26.87 13.38
C LEU A 114 8.58 25.54 13.28
N TYR A 115 8.13 25.02 14.43
CA TYR A 115 7.32 23.82 14.50
C TYR A 115 5.99 23.96 13.75
N THR A 116 5.25 25.04 14.01
CA THR A 116 3.96 25.32 13.33
C THR A 116 4.12 25.50 11.83
N ARG A 117 5.25 26.09 11.39
CA ARG A 117 5.59 26.27 9.98
C ARG A 117 5.76 24.93 9.26
N PHE A 118 6.49 23.98 9.85
CA PHE A 118 6.64 22.64 9.26
C PHE A 118 5.34 21.83 9.30
N ILE A 119 4.50 21.95 10.33
CA ILE A 119 3.14 21.38 10.33
C ILE A 119 2.34 21.90 9.13
N MET A 120 2.40 23.21 8.87
CA MET A 120 1.71 23.82 7.73
C MET A 120 2.21 23.24 6.40
N TYR A 121 3.52 23.12 6.20
CA TYR A 121 4.10 22.51 5.00
C TYR A 121 3.67 21.05 4.84
N ASN A 122 3.70 20.27 5.93
CA ASN A 122 3.27 18.88 5.95
C ASN A 122 1.79 18.74 5.59
N GLY A 123 0.92 19.53 6.22
CA GLY A 123 -0.52 19.56 5.88
C GLY A 123 -0.75 19.89 4.41
N TYR A 124 0.03 20.82 3.84
CA TYR A 124 -0.06 21.18 2.42
C TYR A 124 0.31 19.98 1.53
N MET A 125 1.47 19.36 1.78
CA MET A 125 1.94 18.21 1.01
C MET A 125 0.99 17.01 1.11
N VAL A 126 0.40 16.76 2.28
CA VAL A 126 -0.62 15.72 2.46
C VAL A 126 -1.80 15.94 1.51
N GLN A 127 -2.27 17.18 1.35
CA GLN A 127 -3.35 17.47 0.41
C GLN A 127 -2.92 17.24 -1.05
N LEU A 128 -1.67 17.55 -1.42
CA LEU A 128 -1.15 17.25 -2.76
C LEU A 128 -1.02 15.75 -3.03
N VAL A 129 -0.53 14.98 -2.05
CA VAL A 129 -0.47 13.51 -2.11
C VAL A 129 -1.86 12.92 -2.31
N ARG A 130 -2.86 13.41 -1.54
CA ARG A 130 -4.27 13.02 -1.68
C ARG A 130 -4.82 13.40 -3.05
N LEU A 131 -4.54 14.60 -3.54
CA LEU A 131 -4.99 15.07 -4.85
C LEU A 131 -4.47 14.19 -6.00
N LEU A 132 -3.22 13.72 -5.92
CA LEU A 132 -2.64 12.82 -6.92
C LEU A 132 -3.21 11.40 -6.82
N SER A 133 -3.17 10.81 -5.63
CA SER A 133 -3.33 9.37 -5.42
C SER A 133 -4.71 8.94 -4.89
N ARG A 134 -5.42 9.81 -4.16
CA ARG A 134 -6.69 9.52 -3.48
C ARG A 134 -7.63 10.74 -3.48
N PRO A 135 -8.16 11.20 -4.63
CA PRO A 135 -8.92 12.45 -4.69
C PRO A 135 -10.18 12.49 -3.82
N SER A 136 -10.72 11.34 -3.42
CA SER A 136 -11.83 11.25 -2.46
C SER A 136 -11.46 11.72 -1.06
N MET A 137 -10.18 11.66 -0.68
CA MET A 137 -9.67 12.09 0.62
C MET A 137 -9.14 13.53 0.59
N TYR A 138 -9.17 14.19 -0.57
CA TYR A 138 -8.69 15.55 -0.76
C TYR A 138 -9.74 16.57 -0.29
N GLU A 139 -9.28 17.56 0.50
CA GLU A 139 -10.12 18.58 1.11
C GLU A 139 -9.75 19.97 0.58
N ALA A 140 -10.56 20.49 -0.35
CA ALA A 140 -10.29 21.76 -1.03
C ALA A 140 -10.23 22.97 -0.09
N THR A 141 -11.07 23.00 0.94
CA THR A 141 -11.10 24.07 1.96
C THR A 141 -9.82 24.09 2.79
N VAL A 142 -9.31 22.90 3.16
CA VAL A 142 -8.05 22.76 3.89
C VAL A 142 -6.88 23.23 3.03
N LEU A 143 -6.79 22.77 1.77
CA LEU A 143 -5.73 23.22 0.87
C LEU A 143 -5.79 24.74 0.63
N LYS A 144 -6.99 25.32 0.46
CA LYS A 144 -7.17 26.77 0.33
C LYS A 144 -6.58 27.53 1.52
N SER A 145 -6.94 27.13 2.74
CA SER A 145 -6.43 27.74 3.97
C SER A 145 -4.90 27.65 4.06
N LEU A 146 -4.32 26.52 3.65
CA LEU A 146 -2.88 26.32 3.65
C LEU A 146 -2.15 27.14 2.59
N ILE A 147 -2.76 27.32 1.40
CA ILE A 147 -2.27 28.23 0.36
C ILE A 147 -2.23 29.66 0.87
N GLU A 148 -3.31 30.15 1.46
CA GLU A 148 -3.38 31.52 1.99
C GLU A 148 -2.32 31.76 3.06
N LYS A 149 -2.14 30.82 3.99
CA LYS A 149 -1.09 30.90 5.02
C LYS A 149 0.31 30.88 4.41
N THR A 150 0.54 30.03 3.41
CA THR A 150 1.84 29.91 2.74
C THR A 150 2.15 31.17 1.92
N LEU A 151 1.17 31.76 1.24
CA LEU A 151 1.35 33.03 0.52
C LEU A 151 1.65 34.21 1.46
N ARG A 152 1.01 34.26 2.63
CA ARG A 152 1.35 35.27 3.66
C ARG A 152 2.79 35.12 4.14
N LEU A 153 3.22 33.89 4.42
CA LEU A 153 4.62 33.61 4.79
C LEU A 153 5.59 33.96 3.65
N ARG A 154 5.21 33.67 2.40
CA ARG A 154 5.98 33.98 1.20
C ARG A 154 6.22 35.49 1.07
N ALA A 155 5.17 36.29 1.26
CA ALA A 155 5.24 37.75 1.26
C ALA A 155 6.11 38.30 2.39
N ALA A 156 5.94 37.78 3.62
CA ALA A 156 6.75 38.18 4.77
C ALA A 156 8.25 37.92 4.58
N ARG A 157 8.61 36.92 3.78
CA ARG A 157 10.00 36.53 3.47
C ARG A 157 10.53 37.12 2.17
N GLY A 158 9.79 38.04 1.53
CA GLY A 158 10.21 38.68 0.28
C GLY A 158 10.37 37.72 -0.89
N ILE A 159 9.72 36.55 -0.86
CA ILE A 159 9.79 35.57 -1.94
C ILE A 159 8.76 35.97 -3.01
N GLU A 160 9.19 36.12 -4.27
CA GLU A 160 8.36 36.60 -5.38
C GLU A 160 7.04 35.81 -5.50
N ALA A 161 5.90 36.49 -5.62
CA ALA A 161 4.60 35.83 -5.74
C ALA A 161 4.50 34.99 -7.04
N PRO A 162 3.77 33.86 -7.03
CA PRO A 162 3.51 33.12 -8.26
C PRO A 162 2.75 34.01 -9.26
N ARG A 163 3.15 33.98 -10.54
CA ARG A 163 2.50 34.76 -11.61
C ARG A 163 1.02 34.41 -11.81
N ILE A 164 0.66 33.16 -11.56
CA ILE A 164 -0.71 32.64 -11.70
C ILE A 164 -1.03 31.84 -10.44
N LEU A 165 -2.13 32.17 -9.79
CA LEU A 165 -2.66 31.38 -8.68
C LEU A 165 -3.43 30.17 -9.22
N PRO A 166 -3.22 28.98 -8.65
CA PRO A 166 -3.92 27.80 -9.10
C PRO A 166 -5.40 27.85 -8.74
N LEU A 167 -6.24 27.45 -9.69
CA LEU A 167 -7.64 27.17 -9.42
C LEU A 167 -7.72 25.91 -8.54
N LEU A 168 -8.42 26.01 -7.42
CA LEU A 168 -8.67 24.87 -6.55
C LEU A 168 -9.51 23.85 -7.29
N PRO A 169 -9.00 22.63 -7.51
CA PRO A 169 -9.78 21.61 -8.16
C PRO A 169 -10.91 21.21 -7.22
N LEU A 170 -12.16 21.22 -7.68
CA LEU A 170 -13.23 20.63 -6.88
C LEU A 170 -13.00 19.11 -6.80
N SER A 171 -13.24 18.49 -5.65
CA SER A 171 -13.08 17.04 -5.49
C SER A 171 -13.92 16.24 -6.52
N SER A 172 -15.01 16.84 -7.03
CA SER A 172 -15.82 16.32 -8.14
C SER A 172 -15.14 16.38 -9.51
N GLN A 173 -14.27 17.36 -9.75
CA GLN A 173 -13.54 17.60 -11.01
C GLN A 173 -12.24 16.80 -11.11
N VAL A 174 -11.62 16.42 -9.98
CA VAL A 174 -10.37 15.61 -9.95
C VAL A 174 -10.63 14.12 -9.81
N ARG A 175 -11.90 13.72 -9.89
CA ARG A 175 -12.25 12.30 -9.94
C ARG A 175 -11.33 11.64 -10.95
N ILE A 176 -10.52 10.68 -10.47
CA ILE A 176 -9.92 9.72 -11.39
C ILE A 176 -11.11 9.21 -12.18
N GLN A 177 -11.04 9.29 -13.50
CA GLN A 177 -11.94 8.54 -14.38
C GLN A 177 -11.62 7.04 -14.18
N GLN A 178 -11.72 6.55 -12.95
CA GLN A 178 -12.12 5.19 -12.70
C GLN A 178 -13.65 5.26 -12.78
N PRO A 179 -14.26 4.51 -13.69
CA PRO A 179 -15.68 4.59 -13.97
C PRO A 179 -16.49 4.22 -12.73
N GLY A 180 -16.76 5.17 -11.83
CA GLY A 180 -17.64 5.07 -10.65
C GLY A 180 -17.43 3.90 -9.68
N ARG A 181 -16.54 2.96 -9.97
CA ARG A 181 -16.34 1.69 -9.28
C ARG A 181 -14.98 1.75 -8.61
N ILE A 182 -15.00 1.65 -7.27
CA ILE A 182 -13.81 1.32 -6.49
C ILE A 182 -13.17 0.09 -7.13
N HIS A 183 -11.85 0.11 -7.40
CA HIS A 183 -11.15 -1.03 -7.98
C HIS A 183 -11.46 -2.30 -7.18
N TRP A 184 -11.79 -3.41 -7.85
CA TRP A 184 -12.25 -4.65 -7.20
C TRP A 184 -11.33 -5.11 -6.07
N ALA A 185 -10.01 -4.98 -6.25
CA ALA A 185 -9.01 -5.33 -5.24
C ALA A 185 -9.18 -4.54 -3.93
N GLN A 186 -9.51 -3.25 -4.00
CA GLN A 186 -9.77 -2.45 -2.79
C GLN A 186 -11.05 -2.92 -2.11
N GLN A 187 -12.10 -3.23 -2.88
CA GLN A 187 -13.36 -3.75 -2.32
C GLN A 187 -13.16 -5.06 -1.54
N ILE A 188 -12.21 -5.90 -1.95
CA ILE A 188 -11.85 -7.10 -1.20
C ILE A 188 -11.38 -6.73 0.21
N PHE A 189 -10.47 -5.77 0.37
CA PHE A 189 -9.92 -5.45 1.70
C PHE A 189 -10.84 -4.60 2.58
N ASP A 190 -11.77 -3.87 1.99
CA ASP A 190 -12.74 -3.05 2.73
C ASP A 190 -13.86 -3.89 3.39
N ARG A 191 -14.05 -5.15 2.95
CA ARG A 191 -15.00 -6.08 3.57
C ARG A 191 -14.51 -6.54 4.95
N LYS A 192 -15.47 -6.78 5.86
CA LYS A 192 -15.17 -7.48 7.11
C LYS A 192 -14.94 -8.96 6.81
N HIS A 193 -13.75 -9.43 7.13
CA HIS A 193 -13.39 -10.84 7.00
C HIS A 193 -13.36 -11.51 8.36
N ALA A 194 -13.56 -12.82 8.33
CA ALA A 194 -13.15 -13.72 9.38
C ALA A 194 -11.70 -13.44 9.82
N MET A 195 -11.40 -13.76 11.08
CA MET A 195 -10.05 -13.60 11.59
C MET A 195 -9.62 -14.83 12.38
N THR A 196 -9.12 -15.82 11.67
CA THR A 196 -8.36 -16.90 12.26
C THR A 196 -6.99 -16.36 12.68
N ARG A 197 -6.77 -16.25 13.99
CA ARG A 197 -5.56 -15.63 14.55
C ARG A 197 -4.33 -16.46 14.21
N MET A 198 -3.33 -15.79 13.63
CA MET A 198 -1.99 -16.36 13.46
C MET A 198 -1.09 -15.85 14.58
N ARG A 199 -0.37 -16.77 15.24
CA ARG A 199 0.52 -16.43 16.36
C ARG A 199 1.83 -15.86 15.81
N HIS A 200 2.02 -14.55 15.95
CA HIS A 200 3.31 -13.90 15.76
C HIS A 200 3.37 -12.57 16.51
N GLN A 201 4.58 -12.15 16.88
CA GLN A 201 4.86 -10.87 17.53
C GLN A 201 5.80 -9.99 16.68
N VAL A 202 6.03 -10.37 15.43
CA VAL A 202 7.04 -9.74 14.58
C VAL A 202 6.40 -8.64 13.74
N VAL A 203 7.10 -7.52 13.61
CA VAL A 203 6.68 -6.40 12.76
C VAL A 203 7.06 -6.68 11.30
N SER A 204 6.28 -6.13 10.36
CA SER A 204 6.63 -6.21 8.94
C SER A 204 7.92 -5.44 8.68
N CYS A 205 8.81 -6.01 7.86
CA CYS A 205 10.16 -5.50 7.62
C CYS A 205 10.37 -5.25 6.13
N CYS A 206 10.99 -4.12 5.78
CA CYS A 206 11.46 -3.84 4.43
C CYS A 206 12.99 -3.93 4.42
N TYR A 207 13.54 -4.71 3.49
CA TYR A 207 14.96 -5.00 3.33
C TYR A 207 15.55 -4.34 2.07
N ALA A 208 14.76 -3.49 1.41
CA ALA A 208 15.19 -2.78 0.22
C ALA A 208 16.46 -1.96 0.53
N PRO A 209 17.56 -2.15 -0.23
CA PRO A 209 18.63 -1.18 -0.18
C PRO A 209 18.09 0.16 -0.69
N SER A 210 18.62 1.22 -0.09
CA SER A 210 18.52 2.56 -0.66
C SER A 210 19.13 2.56 -2.06
N MET A 211 18.32 2.75 -3.11
CA MET A 211 18.86 2.76 -4.48
C MET A 211 19.66 4.05 -4.76
N LEU A 212 20.93 3.85 -5.16
CA LEU A 212 21.52 4.59 -6.27
C LEU A 212 21.11 3.85 -7.55
N ASP A 213 20.31 4.46 -8.42
CA ASP A 213 20.17 3.93 -9.78
C ASP A 213 20.19 5.05 -10.81
N ALA A 214 21.20 4.97 -11.67
CA ALA A 214 21.53 5.95 -12.69
C ALA A 214 20.45 6.04 -13.79
N ALA A 215 19.61 5.00 -13.94
CA ALA A 215 18.51 5.01 -14.90
C ALA A 215 17.37 5.99 -14.55
N LEU A 216 17.32 6.48 -13.30
CA LEU A 216 16.30 7.41 -12.81
C LEU A 216 16.82 8.84 -12.59
N GLU A 217 18.04 9.14 -13.06
CA GLU A 217 18.78 10.40 -12.76
C GLU A 217 18.87 10.68 -11.25
N ILE A 218 18.86 9.63 -10.42
CA ILE A 218 18.95 9.77 -8.97
C ILE A 218 20.42 10.05 -8.59
N PRO A 219 20.71 11.15 -7.89
CA PRO A 219 22.08 11.54 -7.55
C PRO A 219 22.82 10.49 -6.73
N THR A 220 24.13 10.39 -6.89
CA THR A 220 24.99 9.47 -6.13
C THR A 220 24.87 9.74 -4.62
N GLY A 221 24.57 8.71 -3.81
CA GLY A 221 24.38 8.84 -2.35
C GLY A 221 22.93 9.11 -1.92
N SER A 222 21.97 8.46 -2.58
CA SER A 222 20.53 8.63 -2.37
C SER A 222 19.92 7.47 -1.58
N THR A 223 19.10 7.79 -0.57
CA THR A 223 18.22 6.83 0.12
C THR A 223 16.76 7.09 -0.28
N VAL A 224 16.29 6.33 -1.27
CA VAL A 224 14.88 6.30 -1.70
C VAL A 224 14.27 4.98 -1.27
N LEU A 225 13.09 5.05 -0.66
CA LEU A 225 12.25 3.88 -0.39
C LEU A 225 11.81 3.29 -1.74
N PHE A 226 12.38 2.14 -2.05
CA PHE A 226 12.19 1.40 -3.29
C PHE A 226 10.69 1.18 -3.61
N LYS A 227 10.26 1.52 -4.82
CA LYS A 227 8.93 1.17 -5.35
C LYS A 227 9.12 0.26 -6.57
N LEU A 228 8.90 -1.04 -6.38
CA LEU A 228 8.84 -2.01 -7.48
C LEU A 228 7.43 -2.12 -8.03
N GLY A 229 7.34 -2.32 -9.34
CA GLY A 229 6.13 -2.86 -9.92
C GLY A 229 5.93 -4.33 -9.49
N LEU A 230 4.66 -4.77 -9.44
CA LEU A 230 4.32 -6.16 -9.09
C LEU A 230 5.04 -7.20 -9.96
N HIS A 231 5.26 -6.89 -11.24
CA HIS A 231 6.00 -7.73 -12.19
C HIS A 231 7.44 -8.05 -11.79
N GLU A 232 8.06 -7.23 -10.93
CA GLU A 232 9.47 -7.37 -10.50
C GLU A 232 9.62 -8.16 -9.19
N LEU A 233 8.49 -8.46 -8.54
CA LEU A 233 8.45 -9.07 -7.21
C LEU A 233 8.01 -10.53 -7.30
N ARG A 234 8.74 -11.43 -6.63
CA ARG A 234 8.34 -12.81 -6.40
C ARG A 234 7.67 -12.93 -5.03
N ILE A 235 6.50 -13.55 -4.92
CA ILE A 235 5.82 -13.74 -3.63
C ILE A 235 5.91 -15.20 -3.13
N LYS A 236 6.19 -15.37 -1.84
CA LYS A 236 6.19 -16.68 -1.16
C LYS A 236 5.65 -16.58 0.25
N ARG A 237 4.96 -17.62 0.71
CA ARG A 237 4.57 -17.74 2.12
C ARG A 237 5.67 -18.40 2.95
N LYS A 238 5.87 -17.91 4.17
CA LYS A 238 6.64 -18.58 5.22
C LYS A 238 5.94 -18.37 6.58
N GLY A 239 5.28 -19.41 7.09
CA GLY A 239 4.47 -19.36 8.30
C GLY A 239 3.32 -18.35 8.20
N CYS A 240 3.36 -17.33 9.06
CA CYS A 240 2.39 -16.24 9.13
C CYS A 240 2.76 -15.01 8.28
N ALA A 241 3.77 -15.13 7.43
CA ALA A 241 4.30 -14.03 6.62
C ALA A 241 4.27 -14.31 5.12
N LEU A 242 4.09 -13.25 4.34
CA LEU A 242 4.38 -13.23 2.91
C LEU A 242 5.68 -12.49 2.67
N LYS A 243 6.63 -13.18 2.04
CA LYS A 243 7.90 -12.65 1.60
C LYS A 243 7.77 -12.23 0.15
N LEU A 244 8.10 -10.99 -0.12
CA LEU A 244 8.27 -10.46 -1.45
C LEU A 244 9.77 -10.37 -1.70
N GLU A 245 10.24 -11.09 -2.70
CA GLU A 245 11.63 -11.17 -3.11
C GLU A 245 11.79 -10.38 -4.41
N ARG A 246 12.95 -9.75 -4.61
CA ARG A 246 13.35 -9.15 -5.89
C ARG A 246 14.56 -9.90 -6.45
N TRP A 247 14.78 -9.85 -7.75
CA TRP A 247 16.03 -10.36 -8.31
C TRP A 247 17.20 -9.44 -7.96
N SER A 248 18.26 -9.98 -7.37
CA SER A 248 19.52 -9.26 -7.14
C SER A 248 20.48 -9.55 -8.30
N LEU A 249 20.84 -8.52 -9.06
CA LEU A 249 21.86 -8.63 -10.11
C LEU A 249 23.23 -8.94 -9.51
N GLU A 250 23.58 -8.31 -8.39
CA GLU A 250 24.86 -8.50 -7.69
C GLU A 250 25.03 -9.93 -7.18
N LYS A 251 23.99 -10.49 -6.55
CA LYS A 251 24.05 -11.84 -5.96
C LYS A 251 23.62 -12.94 -6.93
N GLY A 252 23.12 -12.58 -8.11
CA GLY A 252 22.58 -13.53 -9.11
C GLY A 252 21.44 -14.40 -8.58
N LYS A 253 20.68 -13.94 -7.58
CA LYS A 253 19.62 -14.71 -6.94
C LYS A 253 18.50 -13.83 -6.38
N PRO A 254 17.30 -14.38 -6.14
CA PRO A 254 16.25 -13.66 -5.42
C PRO A 254 16.70 -13.29 -4.01
N GLU A 255 16.45 -12.05 -3.60
CA GLU A 255 16.68 -11.56 -2.25
C GLU A 255 15.41 -10.97 -1.65
N GLU A 256 15.29 -11.03 -0.33
CA GLU A 256 14.13 -10.49 0.37
C GLU A 256 14.07 -8.98 0.19
N TRP A 257 12.91 -8.50 -0.26
CA TRP A 257 12.62 -7.08 -0.41
C TRP A 257 11.69 -6.59 0.70
N LEU A 258 10.62 -7.34 0.96
CA LEU A 258 9.62 -7.00 1.98
C LEU A 258 9.09 -8.28 2.61
N VAL A 259 8.92 -8.28 3.92
CA VAL A 259 8.28 -9.36 4.67
C VAL A 259 7.08 -8.79 5.40
N LEU A 260 5.89 -9.21 4.97
CA LEU A 260 4.61 -8.80 5.52
C LEU A 260 4.12 -9.85 6.51
N TYR A 261 3.99 -9.48 7.78
CA TYR A 261 3.43 -10.35 8.82
C TYR A 261 1.94 -10.08 9.01
N PHE A 262 1.13 -11.14 8.98
CA PHE A 262 -0.33 -11.04 9.03
C PHE A 262 -0.87 -11.56 10.36
N LYS A 263 -1.76 -10.79 11.01
CA LYS A 263 -2.43 -11.22 12.25
C LYS A 263 -3.56 -12.23 12.01
N GLY A 264 -4.15 -12.23 10.82
CA GLY A 264 -5.25 -13.11 10.42
C GLY A 264 -4.91 -13.85 9.13
N TRP A 265 -5.18 -15.15 9.11
CA TRP A 265 -4.88 -16.02 7.97
C TRP A 265 -5.64 -15.58 6.71
N GLU A 266 -6.90 -15.18 6.85
CA GLU A 266 -7.75 -14.75 5.74
C GLU A 266 -7.18 -13.53 5.04
N LYS A 267 -6.67 -12.54 5.78
CA LYS A 267 -6.03 -11.37 5.19
C LYS A 267 -4.76 -11.72 4.41
N MET A 268 -4.01 -12.71 4.87
CA MET A 268 -2.82 -13.20 4.16
C MET A 268 -3.22 -13.87 2.85
N VAL A 269 -4.21 -14.76 2.89
CA VAL A 269 -4.76 -15.43 1.70
C VAL A 269 -5.26 -14.41 0.69
N LEU A 270 -6.08 -13.46 1.12
CA LEU A 270 -6.62 -12.41 0.24
C LEU A 270 -5.53 -11.55 -0.37
N PHE A 271 -4.52 -11.17 0.42
CA PHE A 271 -3.38 -10.40 -0.10
C PHE A 271 -2.63 -11.18 -1.17
N HIS A 272 -2.34 -12.46 -0.92
CA HIS A 272 -1.68 -13.34 -1.88
C HIS A 272 -2.49 -13.48 -3.17
N ASP A 273 -3.79 -13.79 -3.06
CA ASP A 273 -4.64 -13.99 -4.23
C ASP A 273 -4.76 -12.71 -5.06
N VAL A 274 -4.97 -11.56 -4.42
CA VAL A 274 -5.00 -10.25 -5.09
C VAL A 274 -3.67 -9.95 -5.78
N PHE A 275 -2.54 -10.20 -5.11
CA PHE A 275 -1.20 -10.02 -5.69
C PHE A 275 -1.03 -10.89 -6.93
N ALA A 276 -1.40 -12.16 -6.87
CA ALA A 276 -1.28 -13.11 -7.97
C ALA A 276 -2.09 -12.66 -9.20
N VAL A 277 -3.36 -12.26 -9.00
CA VAL A 277 -4.22 -11.76 -10.09
C VAL A 277 -3.63 -10.49 -10.69
N LEU A 278 -3.33 -9.47 -9.86
CA LEU A 278 -2.79 -8.21 -10.36
C LEU A 278 -1.45 -8.39 -11.09
N LYS A 279 -0.58 -9.29 -10.60
CA LYS A 279 0.69 -9.60 -11.25
C LYS A 279 0.46 -10.26 -12.61
N GLN A 280 -0.42 -11.25 -12.72
CA GLN A 280 -0.70 -11.92 -14.00
C GLN A 280 -1.37 -11.00 -15.02
N HIS A 281 -2.19 -10.04 -14.58
CA HIS A 281 -2.82 -9.03 -15.45
C HIS A 281 -1.90 -7.83 -15.74
N CYS A 282 -0.69 -7.78 -15.20
CA CYS A 282 0.25 -6.70 -15.49
C CYS A 282 0.88 -6.92 -16.87
N PRO A 283 0.78 -5.96 -17.81
CA PRO A 283 1.36 -6.10 -19.15
C PRO A 283 2.88 -6.28 -19.17
N ARG A 284 3.57 -5.97 -18.06
CA ARG A 284 5.02 -6.13 -17.92
C ARG A 284 5.42 -7.47 -17.33
N THR A 285 4.47 -8.28 -16.86
CA THR A 285 4.76 -9.63 -16.36
C THR A 285 4.96 -10.56 -17.55
N VAL A 286 6.21 -10.92 -17.82
CA VAL A 286 6.56 -11.87 -18.90
C VAL A 286 6.18 -13.30 -18.53
N MET A 287 6.45 -13.70 -17.29
CA MET A 287 6.10 -15.01 -16.75
C MET A 287 5.86 -14.88 -15.25
N CYS A 288 4.84 -15.57 -14.74
CA CYS A 288 4.64 -15.74 -13.30
C CYS A 288 5.06 -17.17 -12.92
N ASP A 289 5.94 -17.31 -11.94
CA ASP A 289 6.36 -18.64 -11.49
C ASP A 289 5.12 -19.38 -10.92
N PRO A 290 4.84 -20.62 -11.36
CA PRO A 290 3.67 -21.35 -10.89
C PRO A 290 3.63 -21.62 -9.37
N GLU A 291 4.75 -21.51 -8.66
CA GLU A 291 4.82 -21.55 -7.19
C GLU A 291 4.25 -20.28 -6.55
N GLU A 292 4.38 -19.11 -7.20
CA GLU A 292 3.82 -17.84 -6.71
C GLU A 292 2.30 -17.79 -6.78
N LEU A 293 1.71 -18.64 -7.63
CA LEU A 293 0.26 -18.76 -7.78
C LEU A 293 -0.34 -19.71 -6.75
N MET A 294 0.48 -20.38 -5.94
CA MET A 294 0.03 -21.25 -4.87
C MET A 294 0.46 -20.69 -3.52
N LEU A 295 -0.51 -20.48 -2.64
CA LEU A 295 -0.19 -20.14 -1.27
C LEU A 295 0.48 -21.37 -0.62
N GLY A 296 1.74 -21.21 -0.25
CA GLY A 296 2.51 -22.26 0.42
C GLY A 296 1.85 -22.71 1.74
N GLU A 297 2.31 -23.86 2.26
CA GLU A 297 1.88 -24.38 3.56
C GLU A 297 0.38 -24.72 3.67
N GLU A 298 -0.31 -24.90 2.55
CA GLU A 298 -1.66 -25.46 2.50
C GLU A 298 -1.63 -26.91 1.98
N ARG A 299 -2.46 -27.79 2.56
CA ARG A 299 -2.72 -29.14 2.07
C ARG A 299 -3.98 -29.14 1.21
N LYS A 300 -3.91 -29.73 0.02
CA LYS A 300 -5.08 -29.96 -0.85
C LYS A 300 -5.82 -31.19 -0.33
N LEU A 301 -7.08 -31.02 0.07
CA LEU A 301 -7.95 -32.10 0.52
C LEU A 301 -8.81 -32.65 -0.63
N PHE A 302 -9.16 -31.79 -1.58
CA PHE A 302 -9.93 -32.16 -2.76
C PHE A 302 -9.56 -31.24 -3.92
N ARG A 303 -9.66 -31.75 -5.14
CA ARG A 303 -9.53 -30.99 -6.38
C ARG A 303 -10.43 -31.60 -7.45
N GLY A 304 -11.28 -30.80 -8.08
CA GLY A 304 -12.22 -31.25 -9.12
C GLY A 304 -12.58 -30.13 -10.10
N ARG A 305 -13.26 -30.49 -11.19
CA ARG A 305 -13.70 -29.51 -12.21
C ARG A 305 -15.15 -29.11 -11.99
N ILE A 306 -15.39 -27.80 -11.97
CA ILE A 306 -16.74 -27.22 -11.90
C ILE A 306 -17.07 -26.45 -13.18
N LEU A 307 -18.35 -26.48 -13.55
CA LEU A 307 -18.94 -25.75 -14.66
C LEU A 307 -19.49 -24.41 -14.18
N THR A 308 -19.05 -23.32 -14.81
CA THR A 308 -19.70 -22.00 -14.70
C THR A 308 -20.29 -21.60 -16.05
N PRO A 309 -21.14 -20.56 -16.11
CA PRO A 309 -21.74 -20.12 -17.37
C PRO A 309 -20.71 -19.72 -18.44
N SER A 310 -19.54 -19.20 -18.05
CA SER A 310 -18.51 -18.72 -18.97
C SER A 310 -17.52 -19.81 -19.37
N THR A 311 -16.86 -20.47 -18.41
CA THR A 311 -15.81 -21.47 -18.67
C THR A 311 -15.68 -22.48 -17.51
N PRO A 312 -15.14 -23.70 -17.74
CA PRO A 312 -14.86 -24.62 -16.64
C PRO A 312 -13.78 -24.07 -15.72
N HIS A 313 -13.86 -24.34 -14.42
CA HIS A 313 -12.87 -23.94 -13.42
C HIS A 313 -12.38 -25.14 -12.60
N ILE A 314 -11.21 -24.99 -11.98
CA ILE A 314 -10.69 -25.96 -11.02
C ILE A 314 -11.06 -25.52 -9.62
N LEU A 315 -11.93 -26.27 -8.96
CA LEU A 315 -12.25 -26.10 -7.56
C LEU A 315 -11.25 -26.90 -6.72
N THR A 316 -10.65 -26.26 -5.72
CA THR A 316 -9.75 -26.91 -4.76
C THR A 316 -10.17 -26.58 -3.33
N LEU A 317 -10.20 -27.60 -2.48
CA LEU A 317 -10.41 -27.47 -1.04
C LEU A 317 -9.05 -27.54 -0.34
N TYR A 318 -8.71 -26.48 0.38
CA TYR A 318 -7.44 -26.33 1.08
C TYR A 318 -7.64 -26.38 2.60
N LEU A 319 -6.67 -26.99 3.28
CA LEU A 319 -6.49 -26.94 4.74
C LEU A 319 -5.13 -26.31 5.05
N ASP A 320 -5.15 -25.24 5.83
CA ASP A 320 -3.96 -24.56 6.29
C ASP A 320 -3.20 -25.41 7.31
N LYS A 321 -1.90 -25.65 7.09
CA LYS A 321 -1.11 -26.51 7.99
C LYS A 321 -0.83 -25.87 9.36
N THR A 322 -0.86 -24.55 9.45
CA THR A 322 -0.49 -23.82 10.69
C THR A 322 -1.71 -23.55 11.57
N THR A 323 -2.84 -23.19 10.97
CA THR A 323 -4.05 -22.76 11.66
C THR A 323 -5.17 -23.79 11.63
N SER A 324 -5.04 -24.85 10.83
CA SER A 324 -6.10 -25.81 10.52
C SER A 324 -7.37 -25.16 9.92
N ALA A 325 -7.28 -23.92 9.47
CA ALA A 325 -8.37 -23.24 8.78
C ALA A 325 -8.56 -23.80 7.37
N THR A 326 -9.79 -23.73 6.86
CA THR A 326 -10.14 -24.30 5.56
C THR A 326 -10.70 -23.26 4.61
N ARG A 327 -10.36 -23.39 3.33
CA ARG A 327 -10.91 -22.55 2.26
C ARG A 327 -11.18 -23.32 0.99
N LEU A 328 -12.16 -22.83 0.25
CA LEU A 328 -12.36 -23.17 -1.15
C LEU A 328 -11.69 -22.12 -2.03
N SER A 329 -11.09 -22.56 -3.13
CA SER A 329 -10.57 -21.67 -4.17
C SER A 329 -10.92 -22.22 -5.55
N ALA A 330 -11.44 -21.35 -6.41
CA ALA A 330 -11.62 -21.63 -7.82
C ALA A 330 -10.52 -20.96 -8.64
N THR A 331 -9.93 -21.69 -9.58
CA THR A 331 -8.83 -21.21 -10.41
C THR A 331 -9.04 -21.52 -11.88
N ILE A 332 -8.38 -20.73 -12.74
CA ILE A 332 -8.41 -20.90 -14.19
C ILE A 332 -7.65 -22.19 -14.59
N PRO A 333 -8.26 -23.10 -15.38
CA PRO A 333 -7.67 -24.41 -15.69
C PRO A 333 -6.53 -24.36 -16.72
N SER A 334 -6.59 -23.43 -17.67
CA SER A 334 -5.74 -23.41 -18.87
C SER A 334 -5.61 -21.99 -19.44
N GLY A 335 -4.69 -21.80 -20.39
CA GLY A 335 -4.44 -20.50 -21.02
C GLY A 335 -3.40 -19.64 -20.27
N PRO A 336 -3.24 -18.37 -20.67
CA PRO A 336 -2.20 -17.49 -20.12
C PRO A 336 -2.38 -17.21 -18.63
N PHE A 337 -3.62 -17.23 -18.14
CA PHE A 337 -3.96 -17.01 -16.73
C PHE A 337 -4.13 -18.31 -15.94
N LYS A 338 -3.61 -19.44 -16.44
CA LYS A 338 -3.70 -20.74 -15.76
C LYS A 338 -3.25 -20.62 -14.29
N ARG A 339 -4.02 -21.23 -13.38
CA ARG A 339 -3.89 -21.18 -11.90
C ARG A 339 -4.21 -19.83 -11.25
N SER A 340 -4.56 -18.78 -12.01
CA SER A 340 -5.03 -17.53 -11.41
C SER A 340 -6.28 -17.79 -10.57
N PRO A 341 -6.38 -17.25 -9.34
CA PRO A 341 -7.58 -17.40 -8.54
C PRO A 341 -8.69 -16.51 -9.09
N ILE A 342 -9.89 -17.11 -9.22
CA ILE A 342 -11.11 -16.44 -9.67
C ILE A 342 -11.89 -15.98 -8.45
N TRP A 343 -12.02 -16.86 -7.46
CA TRP A 343 -12.57 -16.53 -6.17
C TRP A 343 -12.04 -17.46 -5.08
N THR A 344 -12.10 -16.97 -3.84
CA THR A 344 -11.79 -17.73 -2.63
C THR A 344 -12.90 -17.55 -1.61
N ALA A 345 -13.22 -18.61 -0.87
CA ALA A 345 -14.21 -18.58 0.19
C ALA A 345 -13.71 -19.31 1.42
N PHE A 346 -13.80 -18.64 2.58
CA PHE A 346 -13.37 -19.19 3.86
C PHE A 346 -14.48 -20.03 4.48
N MET A 347 -14.12 -21.20 4.98
CA MET A 347 -15.07 -22.12 5.60
C MET A 347 -15.09 -21.90 7.11
N HIS A 348 -16.20 -21.34 7.58
CA HIS A 348 -16.46 -21.19 9.00
C HIS A 348 -16.99 -22.48 9.63
N PRO A 349 -16.84 -22.68 10.95
CA PRO A 349 -17.43 -23.82 11.65
C PRO A 349 -18.94 -23.99 11.39
N ASP A 350 -19.68 -22.88 11.26
CA ASP A 350 -21.10 -22.91 10.90
C ASP A 350 -21.39 -23.41 9.48
N ALA A 351 -20.44 -23.23 8.55
CA ALA A 351 -20.56 -23.76 7.20
C ALA A 351 -20.37 -25.29 7.17
N LEU A 352 -19.65 -25.87 8.14
CA LEU A 352 -19.40 -27.32 8.23
C LEU A 352 -20.59 -28.12 8.77
N LYS A 353 -21.64 -27.46 9.28
CA LYS A 353 -22.85 -28.14 9.76
C LYS A 353 -23.49 -28.96 8.63
N PRO A 354 -24.03 -30.18 8.91
CA PRO A 354 -24.62 -31.04 7.88
C PRO A 354 -25.71 -30.37 7.04
N GLU A 355 -26.48 -29.46 7.64
CA GLU A 355 -27.58 -28.73 6.99
C GLU A 355 -27.10 -27.69 5.96
N SER A 356 -25.83 -27.29 6.03
CA SER A 356 -25.23 -26.24 5.22
C SER A 356 -24.82 -26.72 3.83
N ILE A 357 -24.84 -28.04 3.58
CA ILE A 357 -24.44 -28.67 2.31
C ILE A 357 -25.46 -29.72 1.86
N LYS A 358 -25.83 -29.69 0.57
CA LYS A 358 -26.69 -30.70 -0.06
C LYS A 358 -26.15 -31.08 -1.43
N ARG A 359 -26.20 -32.38 -1.78
CA ARG A 359 -25.82 -32.88 -3.11
C ARG A 359 -27.05 -33.42 -3.84
N HIS A 360 -27.14 -33.12 -5.12
CA HIS A 360 -28.09 -33.69 -6.09
C HIS A 360 -27.33 -34.04 -7.37
N ALA A 361 -26.97 -35.32 -7.54
CA ALA A 361 -26.10 -35.81 -8.61
C ALA A 361 -24.79 -35.00 -8.70
N LYS A 362 -24.55 -34.32 -9.83
CA LYS A 362 -23.38 -33.45 -10.07
C LYS A 362 -23.44 -32.08 -9.38
N LYS A 363 -24.57 -31.71 -8.76
CA LYS A 363 -24.78 -30.39 -8.15
C LYS A 363 -24.60 -30.45 -6.65
N VAL A 364 -23.82 -29.53 -6.09
CA VAL A 364 -23.66 -29.33 -4.65
C VAL A 364 -24.08 -27.91 -4.29
N VAL A 365 -24.97 -27.77 -3.31
CA VAL A 365 -25.54 -26.50 -2.85
C VAL A 365 -25.01 -26.18 -1.46
N LEU A 366 -24.50 -24.96 -1.27
CA LEU A 366 -23.86 -24.47 -0.05
C LEU A 366 -24.59 -23.22 0.47
N LYS A 367 -25.14 -23.27 1.69
CA LYS A 367 -26.02 -22.21 2.23
C LYS A 367 -25.31 -21.01 2.88
N LYS A 368 -24.06 -21.16 3.31
CA LYS A 368 -23.34 -20.17 4.14
C LYS A 368 -21.90 -19.98 3.66
N LEU A 369 -21.73 -19.51 2.43
CA LEU A 369 -20.42 -19.34 1.83
C LEU A 369 -20.27 -17.96 1.19
N ASP A 370 -19.40 -17.14 1.77
CA ASP A 370 -19.09 -15.81 1.26
C ASP A 370 -17.91 -15.87 0.28
N LEU A 371 -18.19 -15.54 -0.99
CA LEU A 371 -17.20 -15.56 -2.06
C LEU A 371 -16.45 -14.21 -2.15
N ASN A 372 -15.13 -14.26 -2.08
CA ASN A 372 -14.23 -13.18 -2.45
C ASN A 372 -13.84 -13.35 -3.92
N VAL A 373 -14.45 -12.55 -4.79
CA VAL A 373 -14.36 -12.67 -6.25
C VAL A 373 -13.34 -11.67 -6.79
N TYR A 374 -12.41 -12.14 -7.61
CA TYR A 374 -11.31 -11.37 -8.17
C TYR A 374 -11.47 -11.08 -9.67
N GLU A 375 -12.34 -11.80 -10.36
CA GLU A 375 -12.66 -11.60 -11.78
C GLU A 375 -13.89 -10.70 -11.93
N GLU A 376 -13.76 -9.63 -12.73
CA GLU A 376 -14.88 -8.74 -13.03
C GLU A 376 -15.88 -9.45 -13.95
N GLY A 377 -17.17 -9.42 -13.57
CA GLY A 377 -18.22 -10.10 -14.33
C GLY A 377 -18.39 -11.60 -13.99
N TYR A 378 -17.73 -12.11 -12.94
CA TYR A 378 -18.00 -13.47 -12.47
C TYR A 378 -19.43 -13.59 -11.91
N GLU A 379 -20.31 -14.17 -12.73
CA GLU A 379 -21.67 -14.55 -12.37
C GLU A 379 -21.67 -16.01 -11.89
N GLY A 380 -21.25 -16.21 -10.64
CA GLY A 380 -21.39 -17.52 -9.99
C GLY A 380 -22.85 -17.97 -9.96
N ARG A 381 -23.09 -19.29 -10.03
CA ARG A 381 -24.45 -19.82 -9.91
C ARG A 381 -24.96 -19.67 -8.47
N ARG A 382 -25.98 -18.84 -8.30
CA ARG A 382 -26.68 -18.67 -7.02
C ARG A 382 -28.02 -19.40 -7.02
N GLY A 383 -28.33 -20.05 -5.92
CA GLY A 383 -29.65 -20.61 -5.64
C GLY A 383 -30.69 -19.51 -5.39
N ARG A 384 -31.97 -19.90 -5.31
CA ARG A 384 -33.08 -18.95 -5.07
C ARG A 384 -32.96 -18.23 -3.73
N GLY A 385 -32.25 -18.79 -2.75
CA GLY A 385 -31.99 -18.19 -1.44
C GLY A 385 -30.61 -17.54 -1.31
N GLY A 386 -29.88 -17.35 -2.41
CA GLY A 386 -28.50 -16.83 -2.39
C GLY A 386 -27.44 -17.89 -2.10
N GLU A 387 -27.81 -19.18 -2.07
CA GLU A 387 -26.87 -20.30 -1.88
C GLU A 387 -25.84 -20.35 -3.01
N VAL A 388 -24.60 -20.79 -2.71
CA VAL A 388 -23.60 -21.06 -3.74
C VAL A 388 -23.87 -22.44 -4.33
N VAL A 389 -24.03 -22.53 -5.65
CA VAL A 389 -24.27 -23.79 -6.37
C VAL A 389 -23.01 -24.17 -7.16
N LEU A 390 -22.39 -25.27 -6.77
CA LEU A 390 -21.26 -25.89 -7.46
C LEU A 390 -21.79 -26.99 -8.38
N CYS A 391 -21.64 -26.81 -9.69
CA CYS A 391 -21.96 -27.85 -10.68
C CYS A 391 -20.66 -28.54 -11.09
N PHE A 392 -20.45 -29.79 -10.70
CA PHE A 392 -19.29 -30.55 -11.13
C PHE A 392 -19.44 -31.07 -12.56
N CYS A 393 -18.32 -31.22 -13.27
CA CYS A 393 -18.32 -31.86 -14.59
C CYS A 393 -18.68 -33.34 -14.48
N GLU A 394 -18.08 -34.01 -13.49
CA GLU A 394 -18.27 -35.43 -13.21
C GLU A 394 -19.01 -35.66 -11.90
N GLU A 395 -19.80 -36.73 -11.85
CA GLU A 395 -20.50 -37.09 -10.61
C GLU A 395 -19.54 -37.61 -9.55
N GLY A 396 -18.48 -38.32 -9.96
CA GLY A 396 -17.41 -38.75 -9.05
C GLY A 396 -16.68 -37.59 -8.37
N ASP A 397 -16.50 -36.45 -9.04
CA ASP A 397 -15.93 -35.25 -8.43
C ASP A 397 -16.86 -34.68 -7.34
N ALA A 398 -18.18 -34.67 -7.58
CA ALA A 398 -19.15 -34.24 -6.58
C ALA A 398 -19.15 -35.18 -5.36
N GLU A 399 -18.96 -36.49 -5.57
CA GLU A 399 -18.83 -37.48 -4.50
C GLU A 399 -17.55 -37.29 -3.68
N GLY A 400 -16.41 -37.17 -4.37
CA GLY A 400 -15.12 -36.91 -3.73
C GLY A 400 -15.14 -35.63 -2.91
N PHE A 401 -15.80 -34.59 -3.42
CA PHE A 401 -15.99 -33.34 -2.69
C PHE A 401 -16.81 -33.53 -1.41
N MET A 402 -17.94 -34.24 -1.49
CA MET A 402 -18.78 -34.52 -0.31
C MET A 402 -18.04 -35.38 0.73
N SER A 403 -17.21 -36.33 0.30
CA SER A 403 -16.40 -37.15 1.19
C SER A 403 -15.37 -36.30 1.95
N ALA A 404 -14.64 -35.44 1.23
CA ALA A 404 -13.66 -34.53 1.84
C ALA A 404 -14.33 -33.51 2.79
N TRP A 405 -15.51 -33.00 2.43
CA TRP A 405 -16.28 -32.09 3.29
C TRP A 405 -16.74 -32.76 4.59
N LYS A 406 -17.27 -33.99 4.51
CA LYS A 406 -17.70 -34.75 5.69
C LYS A 406 -16.53 -35.09 6.60
N ALA A 407 -15.37 -35.42 6.04
CA ALA A 407 -14.17 -35.66 6.83
C ALA A 407 -13.77 -34.42 7.64
N LEU A 408 -13.77 -33.24 7.00
CA LEU A 408 -13.53 -31.96 7.69
C LEU A 408 -14.56 -31.66 8.78
N ALA A 409 -15.85 -31.87 8.49
CA ALA A 409 -16.91 -31.63 9.47
C ALA A 409 -16.77 -32.53 10.71
N LYS A 410 -16.30 -33.77 10.51
CA LYS A 410 -16.01 -34.70 11.61
C LYS A 410 -14.80 -34.25 12.44
N GLU A 411 -13.73 -33.80 11.79
CA GLU A 411 -12.55 -33.25 12.47
C GLU A 411 -12.88 -31.98 13.27
N ALA A 412 -13.77 -31.12 12.78
CA ALA A 412 -14.16 -29.88 13.46
C ALA A 412 -15.17 -30.08 14.62
N ALA A 413 -15.77 -31.26 14.72
CA ALA A 413 -16.71 -31.61 15.79
C ALA A 413 -16.04 -32.30 17.00
N LEU A 414 -14.78 -32.71 16.84
CA LEU A 414 -13.90 -33.21 17.90
C LEU A 414 -13.14 -32.04 18.53
#